data_AF-T0ZYD4-F1
#
_entry.id   AF-T0ZYD4-F1
#
_cell.length_a   1.000
_cell.length_b   1.000
_cell.length_c   1.000
_cell.angle_alpha   90.00
_cell.angle_beta   90.00
_cell.angle_gamma   90.00
#
_symmetry.space_group_name_H-M   'P 1'
#
loop_
_entity.id
_entity.type
_entity.pdbx_description
1 polymer ?
#
loop_
_entity_poly.entity_id
_entity_poly.type
_entity_poly.pdbx_seq_one_letter_code
_entity_poly.pdbx_strand_id
1 'polypeptide(L)' 'MLDAVVEFLPSPLDRPPITGHATVGEEQLVREASDEAPFSALAFKIMTDPYVGKLTFFRVYSGVLKSGSYVYNASSGE' A
#
# COMPACT_ATOMS: atom_id res chain seq x y z
N MET A 1 -9.34 11.04 -24.81
CA MET A 1 -8.22 10.15 -24.42
C MET A 1 -8.23 9.92 -22.91
N LEU A 2 -8.26 10.97 -22.09
CA LEU A 2 -8.43 10.80 -20.64
C LEU A 2 -9.79 10.18 -20.27
N ASP A 3 -10.85 10.42 -21.05
CA ASP A 3 -12.15 9.76 -20.82
C ASP A 3 -12.03 8.22 -20.93
N ALA A 4 -11.26 7.75 -21.91
CA ALA A 4 -10.98 6.33 -22.09
C ALA A 4 -10.20 5.72 -20.89
N VAL A 5 -9.44 6.52 -20.14
CA VAL A 5 -8.78 6.05 -18.91
C VAL A 5 -9.81 5.73 -17.84
N VAL A 6 -10.83 6.59 -17.69
CA VAL A 6 -11.92 6.38 -16.73
C VAL A 6 -12.81 5.22 -17.16
N GLU A 7 -13.08 5.09 -18.46
CA GLU A 7 -13.99 4.08 -18.98
C GLU A 7 -13.39 2.67 -19.04
N PHE A 8 -12.08 2.53 -19.29
CA PHE A 8 -11.48 1.23 -19.59
C PHE A 8 -10.40 0.77 -18.61
N LEU A 9 -9.82 1.64 -17.79
CA LEU A 9 -8.83 1.18 -16.80
C LEU A 9 -9.51 0.75 -15.51
N PRO A 10 -9.04 -0.35 -14.90
CA PRO A 10 -9.65 -0.90 -13.70
C PRO A 10 -9.43 0.00 -12.49
N SER A 11 -10.47 0.14 -11.69
CA SER A 11 -10.39 0.59 -10.30
C SER A 11 -9.57 -0.40 -9.47
N PRO A 12 -8.97 0.03 -8.34
CA PRO A 12 -8.38 -0.88 -7.37
C PRO A 12 -9.31 -2.00 -6.91
N LEU A 13 -10.63 -1.78 -6.90
CA LEU A 13 -11.66 -2.77 -6.55
C LEU A 13 -11.89 -3.82 -7.66
N ASP A 14 -11.59 -3.47 -8.91
CA ASP A 14 -11.78 -4.37 -10.06
C ASP A 14 -10.64 -5.38 -10.20
N ARG A 15 -9.60 -5.24 -9.38
CA ARG A 15 -8.43 -6.13 -9.36
C ARG A 15 -8.55 -7.12 -8.20
N PRO A 16 -8.06 -8.36 -8.39
CA PRO A 16 -7.93 -9.30 -7.28
C PRO A 16 -7.15 -8.67 -6.12
N PRO A 17 -7.60 -8.87 -4.86
CA PRO A 17 -6.87 -8.44 -3.67
C PRO A 17 -5.44 -8.96 -3.64
N ILE A 18 -4.52 -8.19 -3.04
CA ILE A 18 -3.13 -8.63 -2.92
C ILE A 18 -2.99 -9.66 -1.81
N THR A 19 -2.17 -10.68 -2.05
CA THR A 19 -1.81 -11.70 -1.05
C THR A 19 -0.46 -11.41 -0.44
N GLY A 20 -0.31 -11.67 0.85
CA GLY A 20 0.96 -11.67 1.57
C GLY A 20 1.02 -12.82 2.56
N HIS A 21 2.09 -12.89 3.35
CA HIS A 21 2.23 -13.87 4.42
C HIS A 21 2.17 -13.18 5.78
N ALA A 22 1.74 -13.91 6.81
CA ALA A 22 1.86 -13.45 8.19
C ALA A 22 3.34 -13.23 8.54
N THR A 23 3.63 -12.27 9.42
CA THR A 23 4.98 -12.02 9.93
C THR A 23 5.45 -13.14 10.86
N VAL A 24 4.52 -13.93 11.40
CA VAL A 24 4.77 -15.10 12.23
C VAL A 24 3.99 -16.28 11.63
N GLY A 25 4.70 -17.31 11.18
CA GLY A 25 4.11 -18.48 10.51
C GLY A 25 4.06 -18.37 8.98
N GLU A 26 3.46 -19.37 8.33
CA GLU A 26 3.33 -19.46 6.86
C GLU A 26 1.90 -19.15 6.36
N GLU A 27 1.03 -18.64 7.24
CA GLU A 27 -0.35 -18.34 6.88
C GLU A 27 -0.43 -17.26 5.79
N GLN A 28 -1.18 -17.56 4.74
CA GLN A 28 -1.44 -16.63 3.65
C GLN A 28 -2.53 -15.65 4.06
N LEU A 29 -2.25 -14.36 3.93
CA LEU A 29 -3.17 -13.27 4.24
C LEU A 29 -3.59 -12.56 2.96
N VAL A 30 -4.85 -12.15 2.89
CA VAL A 30 -5.41 -11.37 1.80
C VAL A 30 -5.64 -9.94 2.29
N ARG A 31 -5.29 -8.94 1.47
CA ARG A 31 -5.52 -7.52 1.76
C ARG A 31 -6.53 -6.95 0.76
N GLU A 32 -7.77 -6.86 1.22
CA GLU A 32 -8.87 -6.26 0.47
C GLU A 32 -8.72 -4.74 0.38
N ALA A 33 -9.14 -4.17 -0.76
CA ALA A 33 -9.16 -2.74 -0.97
C ALA A 33 -10.36 -2.09 -0.25
N SER A 34 -10.29 -2.05 1.08
CA SER A 34 -11.26 -1.42 1.97
C SER A 34 -10.54 -0.49 2.96
N ASP A 35 -11.17 0.64 3.27
CA ASP A 35 -10.65 1.64 4.21
C ASP A 35 -10.80 1.19 5.68
N GLU A 36 -11.71 0.27 5.96
CA GLU A 36 -11.98 -0.33 7.27
C GLU A 36 -11.03 -1.49 7.60
N ALA A 37 -10.37 -2.06 6.59
CA ALA A 37 -9.41 -3.14 6.76
C ALA A 37 -8.12 -2.66 7.46
N PRO A 38 -7.34 -3.56 8.09
CA PRO A 38 -6.07 -3.19 8.70
C PRO A 38 -5.11 -2.59 7.68
N PHE A 39 -4.39 -1.54 8.07
CA PHE A 39 -3.48 -0.83 7.19
C PHE A 39 -2.39 -1.74 6.60
N SER A 40 -2.23 -1.72 5.28
CA SER A 40 -1.15 -2.39 4.57
C SER A 40 -0.71 -1.56 3.36
N ALA A 41 0.60 -1.38 3.21
CA ALA A 41 1.20 -0.65 2.11
C ALA A 41 2.55 -1.24 1.69
N LEU A 42 2.94 -1.01 0.44
CA LEU A 42 4.22 -1.41 -0.12
C LEU A 42 5.00 -0.19 -0.60
N ALA A 43 6.20 0.02 -0.04
CA ALA A 43 7.15 1.00 -0.53
C ALA A 43 7.81 0.50 -1.82
N PHE A 44 7.75 1.29 -2.90
CA PHE A 44 8.28 0.90 -4.22
C PHE A 44 9.36 1.84 -4.75
N LYS A 45 9.48 3.05 -4.19
CA LYS A 45 10.53 3.99 -4.58
C LYS A 45 11.00 4.81 -3.40
N ILE A 46 12.32 4.95 -3.29
CA ILE A 46 12.98 5.86 -2.36
C ILE A 46 13.72 6.90 -3.20
N MET A 47 13.58 8.17 -2.83
CA MET A 47 14.24 9.30 -3.47
C MET A 47 14.72 10.28 -2.41
N THR A 48 15.84 10.94 -2.67
CA THR A 48 16.33 12.04 -1.82
C THR A 48 15.98 13.36 -2.50
N ASP A 49 15.08 14.11 -1.89
CA ASP A 49 14.71 15.47 -2.29
C ASP A 49 15.54 16.50 -1.53
N PRO A 50 16.06 17.56 -2.21
CA PRO A 50 16.94 18.54 -1.59
C PRO A 50 16.27 19.43 -0.52
N TYR A 51 14.93 19.48 -0.44
CA TYR A 51 14.20 20.32 0.51
C TYR A 51 13.64 19.52 1.69
N VAL A 52 13.05 18.35 1.42
CA VAL A 52 12.33 17.56 2.44
C VAL A 52 13.07 16.28 2.86
N GLY A 53 14.24 16.02 2.26
CA GLY A 53 15.05 14.84 2.58
C GLY A 53 14.55 13.56 1.91
N LYS A 54 14.48 12.45 2.66
CA LYS A 54 14.15 11.14 2.11
C LYS A 54 12.64 10.99 1.89
N LEU A 55 12.22 10.94 0.62
CA LEU A 55 10.88 10.59 0.20
C LEU A 55 10.76 9.09 -0.04
N THR A 56 9.81 8.45 0.63
CA THR A 56 9.44 7.06 0.40
C THR A 56 8.06 7.02 -0.24
N PHE A 57 8.00 6.63 -1.51
CA PHE A 57 6.75 6.41 -2.23
C PHE A 57 6.25 5.01 -1.96
N PHE A 58 4.99 4.90 -1.58
CA PHE A 58 4.33 3.65 -1.29
C PHE A 58 2.92 3.64 -1.87
N ARG A 59 2.41 2.43 -2.10
CA ARG A 59 1.02 2.18 -2.48
C ARG A 59 0.29 1.56 -1.30
N VAL A 60 -0.84 2.15 -0.91
CA VAL A 60 -1.77 1.54 0.06
C VAL A 60 -2.62 0.50 -0.65
N TYR A 61 -2.74 -0.68 -0.04
CA TYR A 61 -3.60 -1.77 -0.50
C TYR A 61 -4.84 -1.93 0.36
N SER A 62 -4.74 -1.69 1.67
CA SER A 62 -5.86 -1.77 2.61
C SER A 62 -5.69 -0.75 3.73
N GLY A 63 -6.80 -0.30 4.29
CA GLY A 63 -6.87 0.65 5.40
C GLY A 63 -6.43 2.06 5.04
N VAL A 64 -6.21 2.88 6.07
CA VAL A 64 -5.87 4.30 5.94
C VAL A 64 -4.63 4.64 6.76
N LEU A 65 -3.75 5.47 6.19
CA LEU A 65 -2.61 6.05 6.91
C LEU A 65 -2.88 7.52 7.24
N LYS A 66 -2.75 7.89 8.52
CA LYS A 66 -2.87 9.27 8.97
C LYS A 66 -1.50 9.91 9.11
N SER A 67 -1.39 11.19 8.79
CA SER A 67 -0.14 11.93 8.99
C SER A 67 0.22 11.96 10.49
N GLY A 68 1.50 11.74 10.80
CA GLY A 68 2.01 11.72 12.17
C GLY A 68 1.76 10.42 12.96
N SER A 69 1.19 9.38 12.35
CA SER A 69 1.08 8.06 12.99
C SER A 69 2.34 7.22 12.81
N TYR A 70 2.48 6.19 13.65
CA TYR A 70 3.53 5.18 13.53
C TYR A 70 3.02 3.97 12.74
N VAL A 71 3.92 3.36 11.97
CA VAL A 71 3.64 2.15 11.19
C VAL A 71 4.76 1.14 11.43
N TYR A 72 4.43 -0.14 11.23
CA TYR A 72 5.36 -1.26 11.34
C TYR A 72 5.84 -1.69 9.95
N ASN A 73 7.15 -1.74 9.77
CA ASN A 73 7.84 -2.32 8.62
C ASN A 73 8.01 -3.82 8.83
N ALA A 74 7.06 -4.58 8.29
CA ALA A 74 7.05 -6.03 8.35
C ALA A 74 8.26 -6.71 7.66
N SER A 75 9.00 -6.02 6.78
CA SER A 75 10.17 -6.59 6.09
C SER A 75 11.47 -6.43 6.87
N SER A 76 11.66 -5.32 7.59
CA SER A 76 12.84 -5.12 8.46
C SER A 76 12.61 -5.51 9.91
N GLY A 77 11.35 -5.67 10.32
CA GLY A 77 10.97 -6.03 11.68
C GLY A 77 10.90 -4.84 12.65
N GLU A 78 10.80 -3.62 12.13
CA GLU A 78 10.84 -2.35 12.87
C GLU A 78 9.51 -1.59 12.85
#